data_AF-A0A9D8CPR2-F1
#
_entry.id   AF-A0A9D8CPR2-F1
#
_cell.length_a   1.000
_cell.length_b   1.000
_cell.length_c   1.000
_cell.angle_alpha   90.00
_cell.angle_beta   90.00
_cell.angle_gamma   90.00
#
_symmetry.space_group_name_H-M   'P 1'
#
loop_
_entity.id
_entity.type
_entity.pdbx_description
1 polymer ?
#
loop_
_entity_poly.entity_id
_entity_poly.type
_entity_poly.pdbx_seq_one_letter_code
_entity_poly.pdbx_strand_id
1 'polypeptide(L)'
;MFTWKERTPADGVVVGPDERLPWGQTAALGAQHVVAMFGATVLAPILMGFDPNVAILMSGVGTLIFFVATGGKVPSYLGSSFAFIAVVIAATGYTGKGPNGNLGPALGGIVICGAVYAAIGFAVMATGTRWIERLMPPVVTGA
;
A
#
# COMPACT_ATOMS: atom_id res chain seq x y z
N MET A 1 11.59 -20.99 1.84
CA MET A 1 11.19 -19.66 1.30
C MET A 1 10.82 -18.70 2.43
N PHE A 2 10.22 -19.18 3.53
CA PHE A 2 9.99 -18.38 4.74
C PHE A 2 10.58 -19.11 5.95
N THR A 3 11.78 -18.72 6.37
CA THR A 3 12.45 -19.29 7.54
C THR A 3 12.74 -18.14 8.50
N TRP A 4 11.76 -17.77 9.30
CA TRP A 4 11.95 -16.72 10.30
C TRP A 4 12.56 -17.28 11.57
N LYS A 5 13.61 -16.63 12.06
CA LYS A 5 14.22 -16.99 13.35
C LYS A 5 13.35 -16.45 14.48
N GLU A 6 12.93 -17.34 15.38
CA GLU A 6 12.18 -16.91 16.55
C GLU A 6 13.10 -16.17 17.52
N ARG A 7 12.65 -15.01 17.98
CA ARG A 7 13.34 -14.15 18.95
C ARG A 7 12.49 -14.00 20.19
N THR A 8 13.09 -14.28 21.34
CA THR A 8 12.46 -14.02 22.64
C THR A 8 12.45 -12.52 22.90
N PRO A 9 11.35 -11.97 23.44
CA PRO A 9 11.24 -10.55 23.72
C PRO A 9 12.10 -10.23 24.94
N ALA A 10 13.17 -9.47 24.74
CA ALA A 10 13.93 -8.84 25.80
C ALA A 10 13.92 -7.33 25.57
N ASP A 11 13.98 -6.55 26.65
CA ASP A 11 13.89 -5.10 26.57
C ASP A 11 14.99 -4.52 25.66
N GLY A 12 14.58 -3.67 24.70
CA GLY A 12 15.49 -2.97 23.79
C GLY A 12 15.96 -3.75 22.56
N VAL A 13 15.44 -4.96 22.31
CA VAL A 13 15.81 -5.75 21.12
C VAL A 13 15.02 -5.30 19.88
N VAL A 14 15.73 -4.89 18.83
CA VAL A 14 15.16 -4.61 17.49
C VAL A 14 14.92 -5.93 16.76
N VAL A 15 13.69 -6.16 16.28
CA VAL A 15 13.32 -7.35 15.50
C VAL A 15 13.56 -7.09 14.02
N GLY A 16 14.42 -7.89 13.39
CA GLY A 16 14.71 -7.79 11.95
C GLY A 16 13.60 -8.36 11.05
N PRO A 17 13.58 -8.04 9.74
CA PRO A 17 12.61 -8.60 8.78
C PRO A 17 12.66 -10.13 8.62
N ASP A 18 13.80 -10.74 8.92
CA ASP A 18 14.02 -12.19 8.91
C ASP A 18 13.77 -12.87 10.28
N GLU A 19 13.33 -12.10 11.27
CA GLU A 19 13.04 -12.56 12.62
C GLU A 19 11.54 -12.46 12.92
N ARG A 20 11.05 -13.30 13.85
CA ARG A 20 9.69 -13.21 14.37
C ARG A 20 9.67 -13.33 15.88
N LEU A 21 8.69 -12.69 16.50
CA LEU A 21 8.38 -12.90 17.92
C LEU A 21 7.60 -14.21 18.11
N PRO A 22 7.36 -14.65 19.35
CA PRO A 22 6.38 -15.70 19.62
C PRO A 22 5.03 -15.38 18.97
N TRP A 23 4.31 -16.39 18.52
CA TRP A 23 3.10 -16.22 17.70
C TRP A 23 2.04 -15.31 18.32
N GLY A 24 1.85 -15.37 19.65
CA GLY A 24 0.88 -14.51 20.34
C GLY A 24 1.21 -13.02 20.22
N GLN A 25 2.49 -12.66 20.34
CA GLN A 25 2.94 -11.27 20.21
C GLN A 25 2.99 -10.82 18.76
N THR A 26 3.40 -11.71 17.85
CA THR A 26 3.34 -11.44 16.41
C THR A 26 1.91 -11.13 15.97
N ALA A 27 0.93 -11.89 16.46
CA ALA A 27 -0.49 -11.62 16.21
C ALA A 27 -0.94 -10.28 16.81
N ALA A 28 -0.51 -9.96 18.04
CA ALA A 28 -0.82 -8.67 18.68
C ALA A 28 -0.26 -7.47 17.90
N LEU A 29 0.99 -7.56 17.43
CA LEU A 29 1.59 -6.53 16.57
C LEU A 29 0.90 -6.44 15.21
N GLY A 30 0.48 -7.57 14.64
CA GLY A 30 -0.34 -7.60 13.43
C GLY A 30 -1.66 -6.85 13.64
N ALA A 31 -2.35 -7.09 14.75
CA ALA A 31 -3.58 -6.37 15.10
C ALA A 31 -3.33 -4.86 15.26
N GLN A 32 -2.25 -4.47 15.94
CA GLN A 32 -1.84 -3.06 16.04
C GLN A 32 -1.61 -2.45 14.65
N HIS A 33 -0.96 -3.17 13.75
CA HIS A 33 -0.68 -2.69 12.39
C HIS A 33 -1.98 -2.48 11.59
N VAL A 34 -2.94 -3.39 11.71
CA VAL A 34 -4.27 -3.25 11.09
C VAL A 34 -4.96 -1.98 11.60
N VAL A 35 -4.98 -1.76 12.91
CA VAL A 35 -5.58 -0.54 13.50
C VAL A 35 -4.86 0.72 13.02
N ALA A 36 -3.53 0.70 12.93
CA ALA A 36 -2.73 1.83 12.46
C ALA A 36 -3.04 2.20 11.01
N MET A 37 -3.21 1.21 10.13
CA MET A 37 -3.46 1.45 8.69
C MET A 37 -4.94 1.68 8.36
N PHE A 38 -5.86 1.31 9.25
CA PHE A 38 -7.30 1.37 9.04
C PHE A 38 -7.79 2.77 8.67
N GLY A 39 -7.34 3.79 9.41
CA GLY A 39 -7.83 5.17 9.25
C GLY A 39 -7.68 5.68 7.81
N ALA A 40 -6.48 5.57 7.24
CA ALA A 40 -6.23 5.99 5.86
C ALA A 40 -6.93 5.07 4.85
N THR A 41 -6.91 3.75 5.10
CA THR A 41 -7.48 2.75 4.18
C THR A 41 -9.00 2.88 4.04
N VAL A 42 -9.70 3.36 5.06
CA VAL A 42 -11.15 3.63 5.03
C VAL A 42 -11.49 5.05 4.59
N LEU A 43 -10.73 6.04 5.05
CA LEU A 43 -11.04 7.45 4.77
C LEU A 43 -10.94 7.77 3.28
N ALA A 44 -9.89 7.34 2.60
CA ALA A 44 -9.70 7.65 1.18
C ALA A 44 -10.84 7.11 0.29
N PRO A 45 -11.23 5.82 0.39
CA PRO A 45 -12.38 5.27 -0.34
C PRO A 45 -13.67 6.05 -0.11
N ILE A 46 -13.97 6.43 1.13
CA ILE A 46 -15.16 7.22 1.46
C ILE A 46 -15.12 8.57 0.73
N LEU A 47 -13.97 9.24 0.73
CA LEU A 47 -13.78 10.52 0.03
C LEU A 47 -13.86 10.40 -1.50
N MET A 48 -13.59 9.21 -2.05
CA MET A 48 -13.70 8.91 -3.49
C MET A 48 -15.08 8.34 -3.87
N GLY A 49 -15.93 8.03 -2.89
CA GLY A 49 -17.21 7.37 -3.08
C GLY A 49 -17.13 5.88 -3.44
N PHE A 50 -16.01 5.23 -3.09
CA PHE A 50 -15.82 3.78 -3.16
C PHE A 50 -16.38 3.07 -1.91
N ASP A 51 -16.63 1.76 -2.02
CA ASP A 51 -16.97 0.91 -0.87
C ASP A 51 -15.71 0.67 0.00
N PRO A 52 -15.70 1.12 1.27
CA PRO A 52 -14.55 0.95 2.16
C PRO A 52 -14.27 -0.51 2.51
N ASN A 53 -15.29 -1.38 2.53
CA ASN A 53 -15.10 -2.81 2.83
C ASN A 53 -14.33 -3.50 1.70
N VAL A 54 -14.65 -3.15 0.45
CA VAL A 54 -13.92 -3.66 -0.72
C VAL A 54 -12.49 -3.14 -0.71
N ALA A 55 -12.28 -1.86 -0.35
CA ALA A 55 -10.95 -1.29 -0.25
C ALA A 55 -10.09 -1.98 0.83
N ILE A 56 -10.64 -2.24 2.02
CA ILE A 56 -9.94 -3.00 3.09
C ILE A 56 -9.59 -4.40 2.60
N LEU A 57 -10.54 -5.10 1.98
CA LEU A 57 -10.33 -6.47 1.49
C LEU A 57 -9.21 -6.50 0.44
N MET A 58 -9.28 -5.61 -0.55
CA MET A 58 -8.28 -5.53 -1.62
C MET A 58 -6.92 -5.04 -1.13
N SER A 59 -6.88 -4.17 -0.13
CA SER A 59 -5.65 -3.78 0.56
C SER A 59 -4.96 -4.97 1.24
N GLY A 60 -5.74 -5.81 1.94
CA GLY A 60 -5.22 -7.05 2.54
C GLY A 60 -4.71 -8.04 1.48
N VAL A 61 -5.50 -8.29 0.44
CA VAL A 61 -5.10 -9.17 -0.68
C VAL A 61 -3.85 -8.64 -1.39
N GLY A 62 -3.81 -7.34 -1.70
CA GLY A 62 -2.67 -6.69 -2.33
C GLY A 62 -1.40 -6.79 -1.47
N THR A 63 -1.53 -6.62 -0.15
CA THR A 63 -0.43 -6.79 0.82
C THR A 63 0.12 -8.22 0.79
N LEU A 64 -0.75 -9.23 0.75
CA LEU A 64 -0.31 -10.63 0.65
C LEU A 64 0.39 -10.91 -0.70
N ILE A 65 -0.15 -10.40 -1.80
CA ILE A 65 0.47 -10.54 -3.13
C ILE A 65 1.86 -9.90 -3.14
N PHE A 66 1.99 -8.67 -2.63
CA PHE A 66 3.27 -7.96 -2.54
C PHE A 66 4.27 -8.71 -1.66
N PHE A 67 3.81 -9.24 -0.52
CA PHE A 67 4.66 -10.00 0.39
C PHE A 67 5.22 -11.26 -0.29
N VAL A 68 4.39 -12.00 -1.03
CA VAL A 68 4.83 -13.18 -1.79
C VAL A 68 5.75 -12.79 -2.95
N ALA A 69 5.41 -11.74 -3.70
CA ALA A 69 6.19 -11.28 -4.85
C ALA A 69 7.61 -10.80 -4.43
N THR A 70 7.75 -10.20 -3.26
CA THR A 70 9.05 -9.79 -2.69
C THR A 70 9.78 -10.91 -1.95
N GLY A 71 9.21 -12.12 -1.90
CA GLY A 71 9.78 -13.26 -1.19
C GLY A 71 9.83 -13.08 0.33
N GLY A 72 8.93 -12.27 0.89
CA GLY A 72 8.83 -12.00 2.33
C GLY A 72 9.99 -11.17 2.90
N LYS A 73 10.74 -10.47 2.05
CA LYS A 73 11.92 -9.69 2.47
C LYS A 73 11.61 -8.22 2.77
N VAL A 74 10.52 -7.70 2.22
CA VAL A 74 10.15 -6.29 2.34
C VAL A 74 8.91 -6.17 3.22
N PRO A 75 9.02 -5.64 4.46
CA PRO A 75 7.87 -5.42 5.33
C PRO A 75 7.10 -4.18 4.85
N SER A 76 6.03 -4.37 4.09
CA SER A 76 5.19 -3.29 3.59
C SER A 76 3.71 -3.65 3.62
N TYR A 77 2.86 -2.63 3.79
CA TYR A 77 1.41 -2.71 3.75
C TYR A 77 0.88 -1.79 2.64
N LEU A 78 -0.06 -2.29 1.84
CA LEU A 78 -0.64 -1.55 0.73
C LEU A 78 -1.93 -0.87 1.16
N GLY A 79 -1.89 0.42 1.51
CA GLY A 79 -3.05 1.23 1.85
C GLY A 79 -3.65 2.02 0.67
N SER A 80 -4.77 2.69 0.94
CA SER A 80 -5.43 3.59 -0.02
C SER A 80 -4.60 4.85 -0.28
N SER A 81 -4.30 5.16 -1.55
CA SER A 81 -3.49 6.33 -1.92
C SER A 81 -4.34 7.60 -2.04
N PHE A 82 -3.99 8.61 -1.23
CA PHE A 82 -4.71 9.89 -1.19
C PHE A 82 -4.45 10.74 -2.44
N ALA A 83 -3.38 10.47 -3.18
CA ALA A 83 -3.06 11.14 -4.44
C ALA A 83 -4.18 10.96 -5.50
N PHE A 84 -4.97 9.89 -5.40
CA PHE A 84 -6.06 9.63 -6.33
C PHE A 84 -7.36 10.38 -6.01
N ILE A 85 -7.51 11.00 -4.83
CA ILE A 85 -8.78 11.62 -4.42
C ILE A 85 -9.19 12.72 -5.41
N ALA A 86 -8.30 13.68 -5.69
CA ALA A 86 -8.59 14.78 -6.60
C ALA A 86 -8.85 14.31 -8.04
N VAL A 87 -8.08 13.32 -8.49
CA VAL A 87 -8.19 12.77 -9.85
C VAL A 87 -9.50 12.01 -10.02
N VAL A 88 -9.91 11.21 -9.04
CA VAL A 88 -11.20 10.50 -9.06
C VAL A 88 -12.35 11.50 -9.06
N ILE A 89 -12.31 12.51 -8.18
CA ILE A 89 -13.33 13.57 -8.14
C ILE A 89 -13.47 14.26 -9.50
N ALA A 90 -12.35 14.63 -10.12
CA ALA A 90 -12.34 15.28 -11.43
C ALA A 90 -12.83 14.36 -12.56
N ALA A 91 -12.40 13.09 -12.57
CA ALA A 91 -12.74 12.13 -13.62
C ALA A 91 -14.20 11.67 -13.58
N THR A 92 -14.80 11.61 -12.39
CA THR A 92 -16.19 11.13 -12.22
C THR A 92 -17.20 12.25 -12.01
N GLY A 93 -16.75 13.50 -11.86
CA GLY A 93 -17.61 14.63 -11.49
C GLY A 93 -18.23 14.50 -10.10
N TYR A 94 -17.53 13.81 -9.18
CA TYR A 94 -18.09 13.48 -7.86
C TYR A 94 -18.15 14.73 -6.96
N THR A 95 -19.30 14.94 -6.32
CA THR A 95 -19.57 16.15 -5.52
C THR A 95 -19.24 15.99 -4.04
N GLY A 96 -18.66 14.86 -3.64
CA GLY A 96 -18.27 14.61 -2.24
C GLY A 96 -19.41 14.15 -1.33
N LYS A 97 -20.60 13.85 -1.87
CA LYS A 97 -21.77 13.40 -1.11
C LYS A 97 -22.30 12.06 -1.62
N GLY A 98 -22.26 11.04 -0.77
CA GLY A 98 -22.85 9.72 -1.03
C GLY A 98 -22.00 8.81 -1.95
N PRO A 99 -22.50 7.63 -2.33
CA PRO A 99 -21.78 6.75 -3.24
C PRO A 99 -21.61 7.38 -4.63
N ASN A 100 -20.45 7.19 -5.23
CA ASN A 100 -20.15 7.74 -6.55
C ASN A 100 -20.83 6.89 -7.64
N GLY A 101 -21.82 7.47 -8.33
CA GLY A 101 -22.59 6.76 -9.36
C GLY A 101 -21.83 6.51 -10.67
N ASN A 102 -20.67 7.14 -10.87
CA ASN A 102 -19.91 7.06 -12.13
C ASN A 102 -18.44 6.65 -11.88
N LEU A 103 -18.24 5.49 -11.27
CA LEU A 103 -16.91 4.98 -10.93
C LEU A 103 -16.13 4.37 -12.10
N GLY A 104 -16.81 4.02 -13.21
CA GLY A 104 -16.19 3.36 -14.36
C GLY A 104 -14.95 4.07 -14.91
N PRO A 105 -15.02 5.39 -15.20
CA PRO A 105 -13.87 6.16 -15.66
C PRO A 105 -12.70 6.18 -14.66
N ALA A 106 -13.00 6.34 -13.37
CA ALA A 106 -11.97 6.32 -12.33
C ALA A 106 -11.29 4.96 -12.20
N LEU A 107 -12.06 3.87 -12.18
CA LEU A 107 -11.52 2.51 -12.11
C LEU A 107 -10.65 2.19 -13.33
N GLY A 108 -11.10 2.54 -14.53
CA GLY A 108 -10.31 2.38 -15.75
C GLY A 108 -8.98 3.13 -15.69
N GLY A 109 -9.00 4.39 -15.22
CA GLY A 109 -7.79 5.18 -14.99
C GLY A 109 -6.84 4.54 -13.98
N ILE A 110 -7.37 4.04 -12.86
CA ILE A 110 -6.57 3.36 -11.82
C ILE A 110 -5.89 2.11 -12.37
N VAL A 111 -6.58 1.31 -13.18
CA VAL A 111 -5.97 0.12 -13.82
C VAL A 111 -4.83 0.52 -14.76
N ILE A 112 -5.00 1.57 -15.56
CA ILE A 112 -3.95 2.09 -16.45
C ILE A 112 -2.75 2.59 -15.63
N CYS A 113 -2.98 3.34 -14.54
CA CYS A 113 -1.91 3.75 -13.64
C CYS A 113 -1.13 2.55 -13.07
N GLY A 114 -1.83 1.48 -12.69
CA GLY A 114 -1.21 0.22 -12.26
C GLY A 114 -0.33 -0.41 -13.34
N ALA A 115 -0.79 -0.42 -14.59
CA ALA A 115 0.01 -0.90 -15.73
C ALA A 115 1.26 -0.03 -15.98
N VAL A 116 1.13 1.30 -15.85
CA VAL A 116 2.26 2.23 -15.95
C VAL A 116 3.27 1.97 -14.83
N TYR A 117 2.83 1.75 -13.59
CA TYR A 117 3.72 1.39 -12.48
C TYR A 117 4.44 0.07 -12.71
N ALA A 118 3.77 -0.94 -13.26
CA ALA A 118 4.40 -2.19 -13.64
C ALA A 118 5.46 -1.98 -14.74
N ALA A 119 5.15 -1.18 -15.77
CA ALA A 119 6.08 -0.85 -16.85
C ALA A 119 7.33 -0.11 -16.33
N ILE A 120 7.14 0.88 -15.45
CA ILE A 120 8.25 1.58 -14.76
C ILE A 120 9.06 0.56 -13.93
N GLY A 121 8.40 -0.34 -13.22
CA GLY A 121 9.06 -1.42 -12.46
C GLY A 121 9.97 -2.28 -13.34
N PHE A 122 9.49 -2.72 -14.51
CA PHE A 122 10.31 -3.48 -15.46
C PHE A 122 11.46 -2.65 -16.03
N ALA A 123 11.24 -1.37 -16.32
CA ALA A 123 12.30 -0.47 -16.77
C ALA A 123 13.39 -0.34 -15.69
N VAL A 124 13.02 -0.17 -14.43
CA VAL A 124 13.95 -0.11 -13.30
C VAL A 124 14.73 -1.41 -13.14
N MET A 125 14.09 -2.58 -13.32
CA MET A 125 14.80 -3.86 -13.31
C MET A 125 15.88 -3.95 -14.39
N ALA A 126 15.68 -3.31 -15.56
CA ALA A 126 16.64 -3.31 -16.65
C ALA A 126 17.72 -2.22 -16.52
N THR A 127 17.37 -1.01 -16.05
CA THR A 127 18.25 0.17 -16.08
C THR A 127 18.82 0.60 -14.72
N GLY A 128 18.30 0.04 -13.62
CA GLY A 128 18.56 0.53 -12.26
C GLY A 128 17.76 1.79 -11.89
N THR A 129 17.99 2.34 -10.69
CA THR A 129 17.19 3.41 -10.04
C THR A 129 17.71 4.83 -10.23
N ARG A 130 18.95 5.00 -10.72
CA ARG A 130 19.66 6.29 -10.69
C ARG A 130 18.95 7.43 -11.42
N TRP A 131 18.16 7.12 -12.44
CA TRP A 131 17.37 8.13 -13.15
C TRP A 131 16.17 8.61 -12.34
N ILE A 132 15.53 7.74 -11.55
CA ILE A 132 14.44 8.10 -10.64
C ILE A 132 14.97 9.04 -9.56
N GLU A 133 16.12 8.71 -8.97
CA GLU A 133 16.74 9.54 -7.93
C GLU A 133 17.09 10.96 -8.43
N ARG A 134 17.36 11.12 -9.72
CA ARG A 134 17.57 12.44 -10.35
C ARG A 134 16.28 13.20 -10.61
N LEU A 135 15.20 12.51 -10.99
CA LEU A 135 13.90 13.12 -11.24
C LEU A 135 13.14 13.44 -9.95
N MET A 136 13.35 12.63 -8.91
CA MET A 136 12.70 12.70 -7.61
C MET A 136 13.74 12.84 -6.49
N PRO A 137 14.53 13.94 -6.47
CA PRO A 137 15.44 14.21 -5.36
C PRO A 137 14.65 14.47 -4.07
N PRO A 138 15.28 14.39 -2.88
CA PRO A 138 14.60 14.57 -1.59
C PRO A 138 13.74 15.84 -1.47
N VAL A 139 14.18 16.93 -2.11
CA VAL A 139 13.46 18.22 -2.16
C VAL A 139 12.16 18.16 -2.97
N VAL A 140 12.00 17.20 -3.87
CA VAL A 140 10.77 16.99 -4.65
C VAL A 140 9.89 15.94 -3.99
N THR A 141 10.47 14.89 -3.41
CA THR A 141 9.70 13.82 -2.77
C THR A 141 9.14 14.19 -1.39
N GLY A 142 9.80 15.11 -0.69
CA GLY A 142 9.46 15.49 0.69
C GLY A 142 8.84 16.88 0.85
N ALA A 143 8.68 17.66 -0.23
CA ALA A 143 7.99 18.95 -0.24
C ALA A 143 6.50 18.78 -0.52
#